data_AF-A0AAW9X8T9-F1
#
_entry.id   AF-A0AAW9X8T9-F1
#
_cell.length_a   1.000
_cell.length_b   1.000
_cell.length_c   1.000
_cell.angle_alpha   90.00
_cell.angle_beta   90.00
_cell.angle_gamma   90.00
#
_symmetry.space_group_name_H-M   'P 1'
#
loop_
_entity.id
_entity.type
_entity.pdbx_description
1 polymer ?
#
loop_
_entity_poly.entity_id
_entity_poly.type
_entity_poly.pdbx_seq_one_letter_code
_entity_poly.pdbx_strand_id
1 'polypeptide(L)' 'VLGISDRVLVIGEGQLRGHFVNDGLTQEHILTAAIQPVRNPPRHAATFHQAGHA' A
#
# COMPACT_ATOMS: atom_id res chain seq x y z
N VAL A 1 14.73 6.55 -10.66
CA VAL A 1 14.07 5.35 -11.21
C VAL A 1 15.16 4.39 -11.63
N LEU A 2 15.29 3.25 -10.96
CA LEU A 2 16.19 2.17 -11.39
C LEU A 2 15.30 1.02 -11.86
N GLY A 3 15.29 0.75 -13.16
CA GLY A 3 14.67 -0.46 -13.71
C GLY A 3 13.79 -0.21 -14.94
N ILE A 4 14.16 -0.86 -16.03
CA ILE A 4 13.37 -1.18 -17.23
C ILE A 4 12.19 -2.13 -16.92
N SER A 5 11.46 -1.89 -15.84
CA SER A 5 10.36 -2.76 -15.41
C SER A 5 9.03 -2.30 -16.00
N ASP A 6 8.18 -3.24 -16.39
CA ASP A 6 6.80 -2.99 -16.85
C ASP A 6 5.91 -2.44 -15.73
N ARG A 7 6.40 -2.39 -14.50
CA ARG A 7 5.67 -1.90 -13.34
C ARG A 7 6.53 -1.05 -12.43
N VAL A 8 5.86 -0.11 -11.77
CA VAL A 8 6.45 0.79 -10.78
C VAL A 8 5.78 0.55 -9.44
N LEU A 9 6.61 0.30 -8.43
CA LEU A 9 6.18 0.16 -7.05
C LEU A 9 6.46 1.46 -6.29
N VAL A 10 5.46 2.02 -5.64
CA VAL A 10 5.59 3.23 -4.82
C VAL A 10 5.52 2.82 -3.36
N ILE A 11 6.59 3.09 -2.62
CA ILE A 11 6.73 2.76 -1.20
C ILE A 11 6.83 4.06 -0.40
N GLY A 12 6.10 4.15 0.70
CA GLY A 12 6.15 5.26 1.64
C GLY A 12 5.92 4.77 3.07
N GLU A 13 6.73 5.25 4.01
CA GLU A 13 6.75 4.81 5.42
C GLU A 13 6.87 3.27 5.56
N GLY A 14 7.68 2.65 4.71
CA GLY A 14 7.88 1.19 4.70
C GLY A 14 6.67 0.39 4.20
N GLN A 15 5.61 1.03 3.70
CA GLN A 15 4.42 0.37 3.19
C GLN A 15 4.28 0.56 1.68
N LEU A 16 3.70 -0.45 1.01
CA LEU A 16 3.30 -0.34 -0.38
C LEU A 16 2.14 0.65 -0.50
N ARG A 17 2.39 1.79 -1.16
CA ARG A 17 1.43 2.86 -1.36
C ARG A 17 0.77 2.79 -2.74
N GLY A 18 1.45 2.22 -3.74
CA GLY A 18 0.91 2.09 -5.09
C GLY A 18 1.67 1.07 -5.94
N HIS A 19 0.96 0.46 -6.88
CA HIS A 19 1.47 -0.53 -7.82
C HIS A 19 0.89 -0.22 -9.20
N PHE A 20 1.74 0.25 -10.11
CA PHE A 20 1.33 0.79 -11.40
C PHE A 20 1.95 0.03 -12.55
N VAL A 21 1.25 -0.05 -13.68
CA VAL A 21 1.83 -0.42 -14.97
C VAL A 21 2.65 0.77 -15.48
N ASN A 22 3.83 0.51 -16.03
CA ASN A 22 4.74 1.49 -16.61
C ASN A 22 4.39 1.77 -18.08
N ASP A 23 3.12 2.05 -18.34
CA ASP A 23 2.61 2.46 -19.65
C ASP A 23 1.77 3.72 -19.46
N GLY A 24 2.18 4.82 -20.09
CA GLY A 24 1.59 6.15 -19.87
C GLY A 24 1.68 6.67 -18.42
N LEU A 25 2.50 6.06 -17.57
CA LEU A 25 2.62 6.42 -16.15
C LEU A 25 3.33 7.78 -15.99
N THR A 26 2.59 8.78 -15.52
CA THR A 26 3.13 10.10 -15.24
C THR A 26 3.75 10.21 -13.85
N GLN A 27 4.61 11.20 -13.68
CA GLN A 27 5.17 11.55 -12.37
C GLN A 27 4.09 11.98 -11.37
N GLU A 28 3.02 12.64 -11.82
CA GLU A 28 1.92 13.05 -10.94
C GLU A 28 1.18 11.85 -10.36
N HIS A 29 1.02 10.76 -11.11
CA HIS A 29 0.45 9.52 -10.58
C HIS A 29 1.32 8.94 -9.46
N ILE A 30 2.64 8.94 -9.65
CA ILE A 30 3.61 8.44 -8.65
C ILE A 30 3.59 9.33 -7.40
N LEU A 31 3.64 10.66 -7.58
CA LEU A 31 3.62 11.62 -6.47
C LEU A 31 2.33 11.51 -5.66
N THR A 32 1.19 11.41 -6.35
CA THR A 32 -0.12 11.22 -5.73
C THR A 32 -0.13 9.97 -4.84
N ALA A 33 0.39 8.86 -5.34
CA ALA A 33 0.49 7.62 -4.57
C ALA A 33 1.41 7.77 -3.35
N ALA A 34 2.50 8.53 -3.47
CA ALA A 34 3.47 8.72 -2.39
C ALA A 34 2.91 9.55 -1.22
N ILE A 35 2.05 10.54 -1.48
CA ILE A 35 1.55 11.48 -0.46
C ILE A 35 0.17 11.13 0.09
N GLN A 36 -0.58 10.25 -0.57
CA GLN A 36 -1.89 9.83 -0.06
C GLN A 36 -1.74 9.06 1.27
N PRO A 37 -2.60 9.34 2.26
CA PRO A 37 -2.63 8.57 3.50
C PRO A 37 -2.89 7.09 3.20
N VAL A 38 -2.11 6.18 3.80
CA VAL A 38 -2.48 4.77 3.79
C VAL A 38 -3.82 4.63 4.46
N ARG A 39 -4.82 4.25 3.68
CA ARG A 39 -6.05 3.69 4.20
C ARG A 39 -5.67 2.38 4.84
N ASN A 40 -5.43 2.39 6.15
CA ASN A 40 -5.36 1.18 6.92
C ASN A 40 -6.78 0.58 6.88
N PRO A 41 -7.03 -0.53 6.16
CA PRO A 41 -8.34 -1.16 6.26
C PRO A 41 -8.59 -1.43 7.75
N PRO A 42 -9.82 -1.21 8.26
CA PRO A 42 -10.11 -1.47 9.65
C PRO A 42 -9.67 -2.90 9.94
N ARG A 43 -8.67 -3.04 10.82
CA ARG A 43 -8.28 -4.33 11.40
C ARG A 43 -9.58 -4.90 11.95
N HIS A 44 -10.15 -5.89 11.26
CA HIS A 44 -11.27 -6.66 11.79
C HIS A 44 -10.88 -7.00 13.21
N ALA A 45 -11.67 -6.53 14.16
CA ALA A 45 -11.47 -6.78 15.57
C ALA A 45 -11.18 -8.26 15.72
N ALA A 46 -9.94 -8.59 16.08
CA ALA A 46 -9.63 -9.89 16.63
C ALA A 46 -10.36 -9.92 17.97
N THR A 47 -11.66 -10.22 17.91
CA THR A 47 -12.46 -10.67 19.03
C THR A 47 -11.84 -12.01 19.41
N PHE A 48 -10.75 -11.93 20.17
CA PHE A 48 -10.29 -13.05 20.97
C PHE A 48 -11.44 -13.34 21.93
N HIS A 49 -12.25 -14.32 21.54
CA HIS A 49 -13.22 -14.93 22.41
C HIS A 49 -12.43 -15.60 23.53
N GLN A 50 -12.27 -14.85 24.61
CA GLN A 50 -11.95 -15.36 25.93
C GLN A 50 -13.10 -16.29 26.35
N ALA A 51 -13.03 -17.55 25.94
CA ALA A 51 -13.79 -18.66 26.52
C ALA A 51 -12.95 -19.93 26.30
N GLY A 52 -12.58 -20.73 27.30
CA GLY A 52 -12.99 -20.74 28.69
C GLY A 52 -11.84 -21.16 29.59
N HIS A 53 -11.83 -20.50 30.75
CA HIS A 53 -11.45 -21.14 32.00
C HIS A 53 -12.56 -22.13 32.38
N ALA A 54 -12.22 -23.40 32.55
CA ALA A 54 -12.75 -24.32 33.57
C ALA A 54 -11.99 -25.65 33.45
#